data_AF-A0A7G8DAU5-F1
#
_entry.id   AF-A0A7G8DAU5-F1
#
_cell.length_a   1.000
_cell.length_b   1.000
_cell.length_c   1.000
_cell.angle_alpha   90.00
_cell.angle_beta   90.00
_cell.angle_gamma   90.00
#
_symmetry.space_group_name_H-M   'P 1'
#
loop_
_entity.id
_entity.type
_entity.pdbx_description
1 polymer ?
#
loop_
_entity_poly.entity_id
_entity_poly.type
_entity_poly.pdbx_seq_one_letter_code
_entity_poly.pdbx_strand_id
1 'polypeptide(L)' 'MSLEQLKAFLEKVKADTSLQERIKLAKSPEDVVTIAEEHGHKFTADKITEFC' A
#
# COMPACT_ATOMS: atom_id res chain seq x y z
N MET A 1 -1.54 -10.65 -8.42
CA MET A 1 -0.89 -10.38 -7.13
C MET A 1 -1.69 -11.04 -6.03
N SER A 2 -1.02 -11.74 -5.11
CA SER A 2 -1.68 -12.48 -4.02
C SER A 2 -2.03 -11.56 -2.86
N LEU A 3 -3.17 -11.84 -2.20
CA LEU A 3 -3.64 -11.11 -1.00
C LEU A 3 -2.58 -11.00 0.11
N GLU A 4 -1.66 -11.95 0.17
CA GLU A 4 -0.54 -11.98 1.12
C GLU A 4 0.34 -10.73 1.04
N GLN A 5 0.56 -10.18 -0.16
CA GLN A 5 1.42 -9.01 -0.29
C GLN A 5 0.75 -7.73 0.18
N LEU A 6 -0.57 -7.62 -0.02
CA LEU A 6 -1.37 -6.52 0.51
C LEU A 6 -1.42 -6.59 2.04
N LYS A 7 -1.58 -7.79 2.62
CA LYS A 7 -1.51 -7.98 4.08
C LYS A 7 -0.14 -7.60 4.64
N ALA A 8 0.93 -8.09 4.04
CA ALA A 8 2.29 -7.76 4.46
C ALA A 8 2.57 -6.26 4.39
N PHE A 9 2.06 -5.59 3.36
CA PHE A 9 2.13 -4.13 3.26
C PHE A 9 1.36 -3.47 4.39
N LEU A 10 0.08 -3.81 4.62
CA LEU A 10 -0.72 -3.23 5.71
C LEU A 10 -0.10 -3.42 7.10
N GLU A 11 0.53 -4.56 7.38
CA GLU A 11 1.29 -4.76 8.62
C GLU A 11 2.51 -3.84 8.70
N LYS A 12 3.26 -3.72 7.60
CA LYS A 12 4.41 -2.82 7.54
C LYS A 12 3.99 -1.35 7.70
N VAL A 13 2.90 -0.93 7.09
CA VAL A 13 2.31 0.41 7.23
C VAL A 13 1.93 0.72 8.67
N LYS A 14 1.46 -0.28 9.42
CA LYS A 14 1.13 -0.13 10.84
C LYS A 14 2.37 -0.04 11.72
N ALA A 15 3.43 -0.77 11.38
CA ALA A 15 4.68 -0.78 12.13
C ALA A 15 5.59 0.42 11.81
N ASP A 16 5.54 0.92 10.58
CA ASP A 16 6.47 1.90 10.02
C ASP A 16 5.79 3.27 9.89
N THR A 17 6.06 4.15 10.85
CA THR A 17 5.40 5.47 10.95
C THR A 17 5.65 6.34 9.71
N SER A 18 6.86 6.29 9.16
CA SER A 18 7.24 6.99 7.92
C SER A 18 6.38 6.57 6.73
N LEU A 19 6.09 5.27 6.64
CA LEU A 19 5.28 4.70 5.58
C LEU A 19 3.80 5.03 5.77
N GLN A 20 3.35 5.05 7.03
CA GLN A 20 2.00 5.49 7.40
C GLN A 20 1.74 6.96 7.04
N GLU A 21 2.70 7.86 7.26
CA GLU A 21 2.58 9.27 6.86
C GLU A 21 2.53 9.42 5.33
N ARG A 22 3.39 8.72 4.59
CA ARG A 22 3.36 8.74 3.12
C ARG A 22 2.00 8.29 2.57
N ILE A 23 1.40 7.25 3.14
CA ILE A 23 0.08 6.75 2.71
C ILE A 23 -1.06 7.67 3.13
N LYS A 24 -0.94 8.40 4.24
CA LYS A 24 -1.93 9.45 4.59
C LYS A 24 -1.88 10.62 3.62
N LEU A 25 -0.72 10.89 3.02
CA LEU A 25 -0.55 11.91 1.98
C LEU A 25 -1.00 11.43 0.60
N ALA A 26 -1.08 10.12 0.39
CA ALA A 26 -1.60 9.51 -0.83
C ALA A 26 -3.06 9.92 -1.05
N LYS A 27 -3.36 10.51 -2.21
CA LYS A 27 -4.72 10.97 -2.56
C LYS A 27 -5.46 9.96 -3.43
N SER A 28 -4.77 8.96 -3.93
CA SER A 28 -5.34 7.96 -4.82
C SER A 28 -4.77 6.57 -4.52
N PRO A 29 -5.51 5.50 -4.83
CA PRO A 29 -5.01 4.13 -4.69
C PRO A 29 -3.70 3.90 -5.48
N GLU A 30 -3.51 4.63 -6.58
CA GLU A 30 -2.25 4.63 -7.35
C GLU A 30 -1.05 5.19 -6.57
N ASP A 31 -1.23 6.24 -5.75
CA ASP A 31 -0.18 6.75 -4.85
C ASP A 31 0.20 5.66 -3.83
N VAL A 32 -0.78 4.96 -3.25
CA VAL A 32 -0.56 3.89 -2.27
C VAL A 32 0.22 2.73 -2.89
N VAL A 33 -0.10 2.36 -4.13
CA VAL A 33 0.64 1.36 -4.92
C VAL A 33 2.07 1.82 -5.18
N THR A 34 2.26 3.08 -5.59
CA THR A 34 3.59 3.63 -5.87
C THR A 34 4.47 3.59 -4.62
N ILE A 35 3.94 4.02 -3.46
CA ILE A 35 4.63 3.99 -2.17
C ILE A 35 4.98 2.54 -1.78
N ALA A 36 4.10 1.60 -2.07
CA ALA A 36 4.35 0.19 -1.81
C ALA A 36 5.44 -0.38 -2.70
N GLU A 37 5.41 -0.09 -4.00
CA GLU A 37 6.42 -0.54 -4.96
C GLU A 37 7.81 -0.02 -4.59
N GLU A 38 7.91 1.23 -4.12
CA GLU A 38 9.16 1.79 -3.58
C GLU A 38 9.72 0.99 -2.38
N HIS A 39 8.84 0.36 -1.59
CA HIS A 39 9.22 -0.46 -0.43
C HIS A 39 9.33 -1.96 -0.76
N GLY A 40 9.29 -2.34 -2.05
CA GLY A 40 9.38 -3.72 -2.51
C GLY A 40 8.05 -4.49 -2.45
N HIS A 41 6.94 -3.81 -2.20
CA HIS A 41 5.59 -4.37 -2.19
C HIS A 41 4.88 -4.07 -3.52
N LYS A 42 4.82 -5.05 -4.42
CA LYS A 42 4.16 -4.96 -5.73
C LYS A 42 2.72 -5.47 -5.71
N PHE A 43 1.76 -4.64 -5.32
CA PHE A 43 0.33 -4.93 -5.50
C PHE A 43 -0.32 -3.95 -6.48
N THR A 44 -1.47 -4.32 -7.05
CA THR A 44 -2.19 -3.50 -8.02
C THR A 44 -3.25 -2.62 -7.37
N ALA A 45 -3.40 -1.39 -7.88
CA ALA A 45 -4.41 -0.42 -7.41
C ALA A 45 -5.83 -0.96 -7.55
N ASP A 46 -6.04 -1.82 -8.55
CA ASP A 46 -7.24 -2.61 -8.79
C ASP A 46 -7.73 -3.33 -7.52
N LYS A 47 -6.82 -3.88 -6.70
CA LYS A 47 -7.15 -4.53 -5.43
C LYS A 47 -7.54 -3.56 -4.33
N ILE A 48 -7.12 -2.30 -4.39
CA ILE A 48 -7.56 -1.26 -3.44
C ILE A 48 -8.96 -0.78 -3.83
N THR A 49 -9.18 -0.58 -5.13
CA THR A 49 -10.49 -0.19 -5.69
C THR A 49 -11.55 -1.26 -5.48
N GLU A 50 -11.18 -2.55 -5.47
CA GLU A 50 -12.11 -3.67 -5.14
C GLU A 50 -12.63 -3.60 -3.68
N PHE A 51 -11.99 -2.82 -2.80
CA PHE A 51 -12.37 -2.64 -1.38
C PHE A 51 -12.92 -1.24 -1.04
N CYS A 52 -13.09 -0.35 -2.04
CA CYS A 52 -13.56 1.03 -1.85
C CYS A 52 -15.00 1.23 -2.36
#